data_AF-A0A927QTZ7-F1
#
_entry.id   AF-A0A927QTZ7-F1
#
_cell.length_a   1.000
_cell.length_b   1.000
_cell.length_c   1.000
_cell.angle_alpha   90.00
_cell.angle_beta   90.00
_cell.angle_gamma   90.00
#
_symmetry.space_group_name_H-M   'P 1'
#
loop_
_entity.id
_entity.type
_entity.pdbx_description
1 polymer ?
#
loop_
_entity_poly.entity_id
_entity_poly.type
_entity_poly.pdbx_seq_one_letter_code
_entity_poly.pdbx_strand_id
1 'polypeptide(L)' 'MSLTPLQQSILLTLTTEWQTPAQIAGQLTEAADLSDVNHSLKDLIREGLVQANPVVLGLYRLSTLGTQKTKDMGENQ' A
#
# COMPACT_ATOMS: atom_id res chain seq x y z
N MET A 1 9.07 -5.14 11.26
CA MET A 1 7.87 -4.81 12.07
C MET A 1 6.70 -5.65 11.62
N SER A 2 5.70 -5.85 12.48
CA SER A 2 4.43 -6.47 12.11
C SER A 2 3.50 -5.40 11.52
N LEU A 3 3.07 -5.58 10.28
CA LEU A 3 2.12 -4.68 9.62
C LEU A 3 0.71 -4.87 10.21
N THR A 4 -0.06 -3.79 10.33
CA THR A 4 -1.50 -3.89 10.69
C THR A 4 -2.29 -4.60 9.58
N PRO A 5 -3.47 -5.17 9.87
CA PRO A 5 -4.30 -5.78 8.83
C PRO A 5 -4.60 -4.83 7.66
N LEU A 6 -4.91 -3.57 7.95
CA LEU A 6 -5.14 -2.56 6.92
C LEU A 6 -3.89 -2.29 6.07
N GLN A 7 -2.71 -2.16 6.70
CA GLN A 7 -1.45 -1.99 5.99
C GLN A 7 -1.14 -3.19 5.10
N GLN A 8 -1.43 -4.41 5.57
CA GLN A 8 -1.28 -5.64 4.79
C GLN A 8 -2.21 -5.65 3.58
N SER A 9 -3.50 -5.35 3.77
CA SER A 9 -4.49 -5.26 2.69
C SER A 9 -4.08 -4.21 1.66
N ILE A 10 -3.69 -3.01 2.09
CA ILE A 10 -3.19 -1.95 1.18
C ILE A 10 -1.97 -2.42 0.40
N LEU A 11 -1.02 -3.09 1.05
CA LEU A 11 0.19 -3.58 0.40
C LEU A 11 -0.13 -4.65 -0.65
N LEU A 12 -1.05 -5.56 -0.36
CA LEU A 12 -1.51 -6.60 -1.29
C LEU A 12 -2.34 -6.04 -2.46
N THR A 13 -3.06 -4.94 -2.24
CA THR A 13 -3.85 -4.25 -3.28
C THR A 13 -2.98 -3.38 -4.19
N LEU A 14 -1.90 -2.79 -3.66
CA LEU A 14 -1.02 -1.95 -4.46
C LEU A 14 -0.33 -2.75 -5.57
N THR A 15 -0.03 -2.04 -6.66
CA THR A 15 0.69 -2.58 -7.83
C THR A 15 1.98 -1.80 -8.04
N THR A 16 2.76 -2.19 -9.05
CA THR A 16 3.92 -1.42 -9.52
C THR A 16 3.53 -0.16 -10.31
N GLU A 17 2.25 0.00 -10.63
CA GLU A 17 1.70 1.17 -11.29
C GLU A 17 1.26 2.23 -10.27
N TRP A 18 1.26 3.50 -10.70
CA TRP A 18 0.87 4.63 -9.87
C TRP A 18 -0.65 4.67 -9.64
N GLN A 19 -1.06 4.77 -8.37
CA GLN A 19 -2.47 4.77 -7.96
C GLN A 19 -2.75 5.86 -6.93
N THR A 20 -3.96 6.42 -7.00
CA THR A 20 -4.48 7.36 -5.99
C THR A 20 -5.01 6.61 -4.76
N PRO A 21 -5.07 7.24 -3.58
CA PRO A 21 -5.73 6.68 -2.39
C PRO A 21 -7.17 6.23 -2.66
N ALA A 22 -7.90 6.93 -3.52
CA ALA A 22 -9.27 6.56 -3.88
C ALA A 22 -9.33 5.27 -4.71
N GLN A 23 -8.41 5.09 -5.66
CA GLN A 23 -8.30 3.83 -6.41
C GLN A 23 -7.89 2.67 -5.50
N ILE A 24 -6.98 2.90 -4.56
CA ILE A 24 -6.54 1.89 -3.59
C ILE A 24 -7.72 1.52 -2.69
N ALA A 25 -8.40 2.50 -2.10
CA ALA A 25 -9.56 2.28 -1.23
C ALA A 25 -10.69 1.51 -1.95
N GLY A 26 -10.96 1.84 -3.22
CA GLY A 26 -11.98 1.16 -4.01
C GLY A 26 -11.67 -0.29 -4.37
N GLN A 27 -10.42 -0.73 -4.18
CA GLN A 27 -9.99 -2.11 -4.41
C GLN A 27 -9.86 -2.93 -3.12
N LEU A 28 -9.98 -2.30 -1.96
CA LEU A 28 -9.98 -3.00 -0.67
C LEU A 28 -11.30 -3.77 -0.52
N THR A 29 -11.21 -5.00 -0.01
CA THR A 29 -12.38 -5.84 0.26
C THR A 29 -13.25 -5.27 1.39
N GLU A 30 -12.65 -4.49 2.28
CA GLU A 30 -13.32 -3.78 3.37
C GLU A 30 -13.47 -2.30 3.04
N ALA A 31 -14.59 -1.70 3.45
CA ALA A 31 -14.78 -0.26 3.36
C ALA A 31 -13.76 0.43 4.29
N ALA A 32 -12.71 0.97 3.70
CA ALA A 32 -11.70 1.75 4.41
C ALA A 32 -11.86 3.24 4.11
N ASP A 33 -11.81 4.06 5.15
CA ASP A 33 -11.83 5.50 5.01
C ASP A 33 -10.54 6.00 4.32
N LEU A 34 -10.68 7.00 3.45
CA LEU A 34 -9.52 7.60 2.76
C LEU A 34 -8.48 8.16 3.74
N SER A 35 -8.91 8.60 4.91
CA SER A 35 -8.03 9.05 5.99
C SER A 35 -7.12 7.92 6.49
N ASP A 36 -7.68 6.73 6.69
CA ASP A 36 -6.95 5.56 7.17
C ASP A 36 -6.02 4.98 6.10
N VAL A 37 -6.47 4.98 4.84
CA VAL A 37 -5.64 4.63 3.69
C VAL A 37 -4.45 5.57 3.60
N ASN A 38 -4.66 6.89 3.70
CA ASN A 38 -3.57 7.86 3.65
C ASN A 38 -2.61 7.74 4.85
N HIS A 39 -3.12 7.46 6.04
CA HIS A 39 -2.27 7.23 7.21
C HIS A 39 -1.38 6.00 6.99
N SER A 40 -1.98 4.89 6.58
CA SER A 40 -1.29 3.64 6.31
C SER A 40 -0.25 3.78 5.19
N LEU A 41 -0.55 4.51 4.11
CA LEU A 41 0.40 4.79 3.04
C LEU A 41 1.63 5.56 3.54
N LYS A 42 1.45 6.54 4.43
CA LYS A 42 2.57 7.30 5.01
C LYS A 42 3.49 6.40 5.83
N ASP A 43 2.92 5.50 6.63
CA ASP A 43 3.71 4.55 7.40
C ASP A 43 4.43 3.54 6.49
N LEU A 44 3.75 3.00 5.48
CA LEU A 44 4.36 2.09 4.51
C LEU A 44 5.49 2.74 3.69
N ILE A 45 5.42 4.04 3.45
CA ILE A 45 6.53 4.81 2.84
C ILE A 45 7.73 4.88 3.79
N ARG A 46 7.51 5.13 5.08
CA ARG A 46 8.58 5.17 6.10
C ARG A 46 9.29 3.82 6.22
N GLU A 47 8.54 2.74 6.07
CA GLU A 47 9.06 1.37 6.04
C GLU A 47 9.71 1.00 4.68
N GLY A 48 9.66 1.89 3.69
CA GLY A 48 10.23 1.66 2.36
C GLY A 48 9.47 0.64 1.52
N LEU A 49 8.26 0.23 1.92
CA LEU A 49 7.42 -0.75 1.22
C LEU A 49 6.59 -0.12 0.09
N VAL A 50 6.30 1.17 0.20
CA VAL A 50 5.53 1.95 -0.77
C VAL A 50 6.36 3.16 -1.21
N GLN A 51 6.21 3.55 -2.47
CA GLN A 51 6.79 4.78 -3.00
C GLN A 51 5.69 5.80 -3.23
N ALA A 52 5.94 7.04 -2.84
CA ALA A 52 5.19 8.19 -3.33
C ALA A 52 5.80 8.67 -4.65
N ASN A 53 4.96 9.10 -5.58
CA ASN A 53 5.42 9.67 -6.85
C ASN A 53 6.08 11.04 -6.58
N PRO A 54 7.34 11.24 -7.02
CA PRO A 54 8.06 12.49 -6.74
C PRO A 54 7.60 13.66 -7.63
N VAL A 55 6.88 13.40 -8.73
CA VAL A 55 6.43 14.40 -9.70
C VAL A 55 4.96 14.74 -9.51
N VAL A 56 4.11 13.73 -9.31
CA VAL A 56 2.65 13.89 -9.19
C VAL A 56 2.22 13.54 -7.78
N LEU A 57 1.86 14.55 -7.00
CA LEU A 57 1.44 14.37 -5.62
C LEU A 57 0.19 13.48 -5.50
N GLY A 58 0.16 12.65 -4.45
CA GLY A 58 -0.98 11.78 -4.17
C GLY A 58 -1.04 10.51 -5.01
N LEU A 59 0.03 10.15 -5.71
CA LEU A 59 0.18 8.85 -6.36
C LEU A 59 1.17 7.97 -5.61
N TYR A 60 0.81 6.70 -5.48
CA TYR A 60 1.53 5.69 -4.72
C TYR A 60 1.67 4.40 -5.52
N ARG A 61 2.73 3.65 -5.26
CA ARG A 61 2.96 2.31 -5.84
C ARG A 61 3.79 1.44 -4.91
N LEU A 62 3.84 0.13 -5.17
CA LEU A 62 4.78 -0.77 -4.51
C LEU A 62 6.23 -0.38 -4.80
N SER A 63 7.06 -0.42 -3.77
CA SER A 63 8.52 -0.46 -3.94
C SER A 63 8.97 -1.90 -4.25
N THR A 64 10.23 -2.07 -4.65
CA THR A 64 10.85 -3.39 -4.76
C THR A 64 10.75 -4.20 -3.46
N LEU A 65 10.99 -3.56 -2.31
CA LEU A 65 10.87 -4.19 -1.00
C LEU A 65 9.41 -4.58 -0.70
N GLY A 66 8.46 -3.70 -1.05
CA GLY A 66 7.03 -3.98 -0.94
C GLY A 66 6.62 -5.19 -1.77
N THR A 67 7.08 -5.30 -3.02
CA THR A 67 6.81 -6.46 -3.89
C THR A 67 7.38 -7.76 -3.34
N GLN A 68 8.56 -7.72 -2.71
CA GLN A 68 9.10 -8.91 -2.04
C GLN A 68 8.24 -9.26 -0.82
N LYS A 69 7.82 -8.26 -0.06
CA LYS A 69 7.00 -8.46 1.13
C LYS A 69 5.60 -9.01 0.80
N THR A 70 4.97 -8.58 -0.29
CA THR A 70 3.69 -9.14 -0.71
C THR A 70 3.78 -10.59 -1.14
N LYS A 71 4.90 -11.00 -1.77
CA LYS A 71 5.15 -12.41 -2.10
C LYS A 71 5.28 -13.28 -0.85
N ASP A 72 6.09 -12.84 0.11
CA ASP A 72 6.23 -13.49 1.44
C ASP A 72 4.89 -13.65 2.16
N MET A 73 3.98 -12.67 2.01
CA MET A 73 2.63 -12.73 2.57
C MET A 73 1.69 -13.68 1.82
N GLY A 74 1.83 -13.80 0.50
CA GLY A 74 1.02 -14.71 -0.32
C GLY A 74 1.50 -16.16 -0.30
N GLU A 75 2.78 -16.41 -0.02
CA GLU A 75 3.35 -17.77 0.12
C GLU A 75 3.01 -18.44 1.46
N ASN A 76 2.42 -17.70 2.41
CA ASN A 76 2.02 -18.19 3.73
C ASN A 76 0.49 -18.43 3.86
N GLN A 77 -0.20 -18.59 2.72
CA GLN A 77 -1.60 -19.02 2.59
C GLN A 77 -1.68 -20.42 1.97
#